data_AF-A0A7S2XMA9-F1
#
_entry.id   AF-A0A7S2XMA9-F1
#
_cell.length_a   1.000
_cell.length_b   1.000
_cell.length_c   1.000
_cell.angle_alpha   90.00
_cell.angle_beta   90.00
_cell.angle_gamma   90.00
#
_symmetry.space_group_name_H-M   'P 1'
#
loop_
_entity.id
_entity.type
_entity.pdbx_description
1 polymer ?
#
loop_
_entity_poly.entity_id
_entity_poly.type
_entity_poly.pdbx_seq_one_letter_code
_entity_poly.pdbx_strand_id
1 'polypeptide(L)'
;PVLEDLHPYIPSEPLPDGSFSFLFASERTGFQHLYLYTYLPGNSQATLIRTVSAGDWMVESIAGVDVDNDTVYVTGTFDSPLERHLYALPLTNRGGGEGGVEQYDNS
;
A
#
# COMPACT_ATOMS: atom_id res chain seq x y z
N PRO A 1 4.30 -29.45 -3.68
CA PRO A 1 4.65 -28.11 -3.18
C PRO A 1 3.37 -27.29 -3.01
N VAL A 2 2.78 -27.42 -1.83
CA VAL A 2 1.57 -26.71 -1.44
C VAL A 2 1.86 -25.21 -1.43
N LEU A 3 1.06 -24.47 -2.19
CA LEU A 3 0.91 -23.01 -2.13
C LEU A 3 0.20 -22.67 -0.81
N GLU A 4 0.85 -22.95 0.31
CA GLU A 4 0.40 -22.53 1.63
C GLU A 4 0.76 -21.05 1.78
N ASP A 5 -0.28 -20.24 1.84
CA ASP A 5 -0.36 -19.05 2.67
C ASP A 5 0.46 -17.83 2.24
N LEU A 6 -0.03 -17.16 1.18
CA LEU A 6 0.08 -15.71 1.05
C LEU A 6 -0.73 -15.02 2.18
N HIS A 7 -0.37 -15.27 3.44
CA HIS A 7 -0.74 -14.36 4.49
C HIS A 7 -0.03 -13.04 4.16
N PRO A 8 -0.73 -11.89 4.12
CA PRO A 8 -0.03 -10.62 4.03
C PRO A 8 0.99 -10.62 5.16
N TYR A 9 2.26 -10.39 4.83
CA TYR A 9 3.30 -10.25 5.84
C TYR A 9 2.92 -9.05 6.71
N ILE A 10 2.23 -9.34 7.81
CA ILE A 10 2.03 -8.44 8.94
C ILE A 10 3.20 -8.80 9.85
N PRO A 11 4.25 -7.98 9.95
CA PRO A 11 5.32 -8.26 10.89
C PRO A 11 4.74 -8.26 12.31
N SER A 12 4.58 -9.44 12.89
CA SER A 12 4.01 -9.64 14.23
C SER A 12 5.06 -9.55 15.34
N GLU A 13 6.25 -9.02 15.05
CA GLU A 13 7.40 -8.89 15.95
C GLU A 13 8.06 -7.54 15.67
N PRO A 14 8.81 -6.94 16.61
CA PRO A 14 9.72 -5.88 16.23
C PRO A 14 10.61 -6.40 15.10
N LEU A 15 10.60 -5.68 13.98
CA LEU A 15 11.43 -6.04 12.84
C LEU A 15 12.91 -6.08 13.28
N PRO A 16 13.74 -6.96 12.68
CA PRO A 16 15.17 -6.99 12.97
C PRO A 16 15.81 -5.60 12.85
N ASP A 17 16.77 -5.28 13.71
CA ASP A 17 17.51 -4.02 13.65
C ASP A 17 18.08 -3.76 12.26
N GLY A 18 17.83 -2.58 11.70
CA GLY A 18 18.19 -2.23 10.32
C GLY A 18 17.13 -2.55 9.28
N SER A 19 15.98 -3.09 9.68
CA SER A 19 14.79 -3.17 8.82
C SER A 19 14.15 -1.79 8.66
N PHE A 20 13.54 -1.56 7.50
CA PHE A 20 12.77 -0.34 7.25
C PHE A 20 11.68 -0.56 6.21
N SER A 21 10.62 0.22 6.30
CA SER A 21 9.56 0.26 5.30
C SER A 21 9.60 1.58 4.53
N PHE A 22 9.19 1.55 3.27
CA PHE A 22 9.15 2.73 2.42
C PHE A 22 8.02 2.63 1.40
N LEU A 23 7.46 3.79 1.04
CA LEU A 23 6.56 3.93 -0.09
C LEU A 23 7.37 4.10 -1.37
N PHE A 24 6.99 3.37 -2.40
CA PHE A 24 7.56 3.44 -3.73
C PHE A 24 6.47 3.79 -4.74
N ALA A 25 6.67 4.88 -5.48
CA ALA A 25 5.78 5.27 -6.57
C ALA A 25 6.24 4.61 -7.88
N SER A 26 5.30 4.06 -8.65
CA SER A 26 5.61 3.37 -9.91
C SER A 26 4.43 3.41 -10.88
N GLU A 27 4.73 3.57 -12.16
CA GLU A 27 3.76 3.53 -13.27
C GLU A 27 3.62 2.13 -13.90
N ARG A 28 3.95 1.07 -13.16
CA ARG A 28 4.01 -0.31 -13.71
C ARG A 28 2.67 -0.82 -14.28
N THR A 29 1.56 -0.17 -13.93
CA THR A 29 0.22 -0.48 -14.43
C THR A 29 -0.26 0.48 -15.53
N GLY A 30 0.56 1.46 -15.93
CA GLY A 30 0.17 2.56 -16.82
C GLY A 30 -0.31 3.82 -16.08
N PHE A 31 -0.49 3.76 -14.76
CA PHE A 31 -0.80 4.90 -13.90
C PHE A 31 0.14 4.93 -12.70
N GLN A 32 0.52 6.13 -12.23
CA GLN A 32 1.37 6.26 -11.06
C GLN A 32 0.61 5.84 -9.79
N HIS A 33 1.10 4.80 -9.14
CA HIS A 33 0.54 4.28 -7.89
C HIS A 33 1.61 4.07 -6.82
N LEU A 34 1.15 4.03 -5.57
CA LEU A 34 1.98 3.78 -4.39
C LEU A 34 1.98 2.31 -3.98
N TYR A 35 3.15 1.85 -3.61
CA TYR A 35 3.43 0.50 -3.15
C TYR A 35 4.24 0.56 -1.86
N LEU A 36 3.80 -0.11 -0.81
CA LEU A 36 4.53 -0.21 0.45
C LEU A 36 5.46 -1.41 0.42
N TYR A 37 6.75 -1.18 0.61
CA TYR A 37 7.78 -2.20 0.69
C TYR A 37 8.42 -2.24 2.07
N THR A 38 8.92 -3.41 2.47
CA THR A 38 9.77 -3.59 3.65
C THR A 38 11.06 -4.27 3.27
N TYR A 39 12.18 -3.69 3.69
CA TYR A 39 13.49 -4.30 3.64
C TYR A 39 13.80 -4.97 4.98
N LEU A 40 14.36 -6.19 4.91
CA LEU A 40 14.91 -6.91 6.06
C LEU A 40 16.42 -7.13 5.83
N PRO A 41 17.28 -6.94 6.85
CA PRO A 41 18.70 -7.26 6.76
C PRO A 41 18.95 -8.69 6.29
N GLY A 42 19.94 -8.87 5.41
CA GLY A 42 20.27 -10.17 4.82
C GLY A 42 19.49 -10.51 3.56
N ASN A 43 18.42 -9.77 3.23
CA ASN A 43 17.74 -9.90 1.95
C ASN A 43 18.44 -9.07 0.86
N SER A 44 18.44 -9.59 -0.37
CA SER A 44 18.94 -8.88 -1.54
C SER A 44 17.94 -7.85 -2.10
N GLN A 45 16.66 -7.97 -1.74
CA GLN A 45 15.56 -7.13 -2.23
C GLN A 45 14.55 -6.89 -1.12
N ALA A 46 13.84 -5.75 -1.20
CA ALA A 46 12.70 -5.46 -0.36
C ALA A 46 11.46 -6.24 -0.82
N THR A 47 10.61 -6.64 0.12
CA THR A 47 9.37 -7.36 -0.14
C THR A 47 8.21 -6.38 -0.27
N LEU A 48 7.38 -6.53 -1.29
CA LEU A 48 6.13 -5.78 -1.42
C LEU A 48 5.17 -6.23 -0.32
N ILE A 49 4.79 -5.31 0.55
CA ILE A 49 3.84 -5.55 1.64
C ILE A 49 2.42 -5.26 1.17
N ARG A 50 2.22 -4.16 0.44
CA ARG A 50 0.90 -3.71 0.02
C ARG A 50 0.92 -2.83 -1.22
N THR A 51 -0.04 -3.05 -2.11
CA THR A 51 -0.43 -2.07 -3.12
C THR A 51 -1.36 -1.06 -2.47
N VAL A 52 -0.88 0.16 -2.26
CA VAL A 52 -1.58 1.19 -1.48
C VAL A 52 -2.66 1.89 -2.31
N SER A 53 -2.44 2.02 -3.62
CA SER A 53 -3.39 2.55 -4.60
C SER A 53 -3.41 1.70 -5.86
N ALA A 54 -4.55 1.58 -6.53
CA ALA A 54 -4.69 0.90 -7.81
C ALA A 54 -5.92 1.44 -8.57
N GLY A 55 -5.98 1.19 -9.88
CA GLY A 55 -7.10 1.55 -10.76
C GLY A 55 -6.69 2.52 -11.86
N ASP A 56 -7.65 3.02 -12.62
CA ASP A 56 -7.39 3.88 -13.79
C ASP A 56 -7.29 5.36 -13.41
N TRP A 57 -6.39 5.69 -12.45
CA TRP A 57 -6.18 7.04 -11.95
C TRP A 57 -4.75 7.23 -11.43
N MET A 58 -4.27 8.49 -11.38
CA MET A 58 -2.90 8.79 -10.95
C MET A 58 -2.84 9.31 -9.51
N VAL A 59 -1.96 8.73 -8.71
CA VAL A 59 -1.39 9.44 -7.55
C VAL A 59 -0.38 10.43 -8.08
N GLU A 60 -0.51 11.70 -7.72
CA GLU A 60 0.42 12.76 -8.15
C GLU A 60 1.45 13.11 -7.07
N SER A 61 1.04 13.14 -5.80
CA SER A 61 1.93 13.49 -4.69
C SER A 61 1.47 12.89 -3.37
N ILE A 62 2.41 12.70 -2.44
CA ILE A 62 2.13 12.39 -1.03
C ILE A 62 2.07 13.71 -0.28
N ALA A 63 0.90 14.02 0.30
CA ALA A 63 0.69 15.19 1.13
C ALA A 63 1.17 14.98 2.58
N GLY A 64 1.09 13.74 3.08
CA GLY A 64 1.55 13.37 4.41
C GLY A 64 1.38 11.89 4.72
N VAL A 65 2.11 11.41 5.71
CA VAL A 65 1.99 10.03 6.24
C VAL A 65 1.73 10.13 7.73
N ASP A 66 0.65 9.52 8.18
CA ASP A 66 0.27 9.37 9.58
C ASP A 66 0.40 7.90 9.96
N VAL A 67 1.56 7.55 10.51
CA VAL A 67 1.89 6.16 10.88
C VAL A 67 1.07 5.71 12.09
N ASP A 68 0.75 6.61 13.01
CA ASP A 68 -0.01 6.31 14.22
C ASP A 68 -1.44 5.89 13.87
N ASN A 69 -2.02 6.50 12.82
CA ASN A 69 -3.34 6.19 12.29
C ASN A 69 -3.33 5.31 11.02
N ASP A 70 -2.19 4.69 10.67
CA ASP A 70 -2.05 3.79 9.52
C ASP A 70 -2.58 4.39 8.20
N THR A 71 -2.30 5.67 7.95
CA THR A 71 -2.90 6.44 6.84
C THR A 71 -1.83 7.18 6.03
N VAL A 72 -1.97 7.18 4.70
CA VAL A 72 -1.24 8.08 3.81
C VAL A 72 -2.23 9.01 3.10
N TYR A 73 -1.91 10.30 3.11
CA TYR A 73 -2.67 11.32 2.41
C TYR A 73 -1.99 11.61 1.08
N VAL A 74 -2.75 11.55 -0.02
CA VAL A 74 -2.24 11.71 -1.39
C VAL A 74 -3.10 12.67 -2.18
N THR A 75 -2.51 13.39 -3.14
CA THR A 75 -3.28 14.06 -4.19
C THR A 75 -3.36 13.19 -5.44
N GLY A 76 -4.48 13.23 -6.16
CA GLY A 76 -4.64 12.46 -7.38
C GLY A 76 -5.93 12.73 -8.14
N THR A 77 -6.14 11.93 -9.18
CA THR A 77 -7.23 12.10 -10.16
C THR A 77 -8.30 11.00 -10.07
N PHE A 78 -8.54 10.46 -8.87
CA PHE A 78 -9.45 9.32 -8.67
C PHE A 78 -10.88 9.61 -9.16
N ASP A 79 -11.45 10.76 -8.79
CA ASP A 79 -12.81 11.13 -9.22
C ASP A 79 -12.89 11.50 -10.70
N SER A 80 -11.84 12.14 -11.26
CA SER A 80 -11.82 12.62 -12.63
C SER A 80 -10.39 12.95 -13.10
N PRO A 81 -10.03 12.68 -14.37
CA PRO A 81 -8.74 13.08 -14.93
C PRO A 81 -8.57 14.60 -15.09
N LEU A 82 -9.64 15.39 -14.93
CA LEU A 82 -9.61 16.85 -15.05
C LEU A 82 -9.38 17.57 -13.71
N GLU A 83 -9.50 16.85 -12.60
CA GLU A 83 -9.49 17.44 -11.27
C GLU A 83 -8.44 16.77 -10.38
N ARG A 84 -8.05 17.51 -9.34
CA ARG A 84 -7.11 17.04 -8.33
C ARG A 84 -7.73 17.23 -6.97
N HIS A 85 -7.86 16.13 -6.25
CA HIS A 85 -8.37 16.12 -4.89
C HIS A 85 -7.38 15.47 -3.94
N LEU A 86 -7.63 15.63 -2.64
CA LEU A 86 -6.89 14.99 -1.55
C LEU A 86 -7.63 13.75 -1.09
N TYR A 87 -6.92 12.63 -0.97
CA TYR A 87 -7.47 11.34 -0.53
C TYR A 87 -6.68 10.79 0.65
N ALA A 88 -7.36 10.07 1.53
CA ALA A 88 -6.74 9.28 2.59
C ALA A 88 -6.82 7.80 2.21
N LEU A 89 -5.67 7.14 2.15
CA LEU A 89 -5.56 5.72 1.86
C LEU A 89 -5.01 5.01 3.09
N PRO A 90 -5.48 3.80 3.42
CA PRO A 90 -4.83 2.99 4.44
C PRO A 90 -3.36 2.78 4.05
N LEU A 91 -2.43 2.70 5.00
CA LEU A 91 -1.02 2.43 4.73
C LEU A 91 -0.76 0.91 4.75
N THR A 92 -1.22 0.22 5.79
CA THR A 92 -1.15 -1.24 5.94
C THR A 92 -2.55 -1.89 5.96
N ASN A 93 -2.61 -3.21 6.17
CA ASN A 93 -3.85 -3.97 6.31
C ASN A 93 -4.32 -4.05 7.78
N ARG A 94 -3.83 -3.19 8.68
CA ARG A 94 -4.15 -3.27 10.12
C ARG A 94 -5.63 -2.97 10.44
N GLY A 95 -6.36 -2.37 9.50
CA GLY A 95 -7.82 -2.19 9.55
C GLY A 95 -8.65 -3.43 9.18
N GLY A 96 -8.03 -4.56 8.80
CA GLY A 96 -8.71 -5.82 8.50
C GLY A 96 -8.69 -6.79 9.69
N GLY A 97 -9.19 -6.37 10.86
CA GLY A 97 -9.52 -7.32 11.91
C GLY A 97 -10.69 -8.19 11.46
N GLU A 98 -10.47 -9.50 11.35
CA GLU A 98 -11.46 -10.58 11.37
C GLU A 98 -12.91 -10.17 10.95
N GLY A 99 -13.16 -10.01 9.66
CA GLY A 99 -14.51 -9.82 9.17
C GLY A 99 -14.59 -9.31 7.73
N GLY A 100 -15.06 -10.16 6.81
CA GLY A 100 -15.64 -9.73 5.54
C GLY A 100 -14.67 -9.63 4.37
N VAL A 101 -14.55 -10.72 3.62
CA VAL A 101 -14.37 -10.67 2.17
C VAL A 101 -15.62 -10.01 1.57
N GLU A 102 -15.60 -8.69 1.38
CA GLU A 102 -16.51 -8.06 0.42
C GLU A 102 -15.79 -7.95 -0.91
N GLN A 103 -16.20 -8.83 -1.83
CA GLN A 103 -15.93 -8.70 -3.24
C GLN A 103 -16.48 -7.34 -3.68
N TYR A 104 -15.60 -6.46 -4.14
CA TYR A 104 -16.04 -5.30 -4.92
C TYR A 104 -16.57 -5.84 -6.25
N ASP A 105 -17.88 -6.08 -6.30
CA ASP A 105 -18.65 -6.31 -7.51
C ASP A 105 -18.73 -4.99 -8.28
N ASN A 106 -17.93 -4.87 -9.34
CA ASN A 106 -18.06 -3.79 -10.32
C ASN A 106 -19.22 -4.14 -11.26
N SER A 107 -20.42 -3.72 -10.86
CA SER A 107 -21.56 -3.48 -11.76
C SER A 107 -21.51 -2.07 -12.34
#